data_AF-A0A949J5Z1-F1
#
_entry.id   AF-A0A949J5Z1-F1
#
_cell.length_a   1.000
_cell.length_b   1.000
_cell.length_c   1.000
_cell.angle_alpha   90.00
_cell.angle_beta   90.00
_cell.angle_gamma   90.00
#
_symmetry.space_group_name_H-M   'P 1'
#
loop_
_entity.id
_entity.type
_entity.pdbx_description
1 polymer ?
#
loop_
_entity_poly.entity_id
_entity_poly.type
_entity_poly.pdbx_seq_one_letter_code
_entity_poly.pdbx_strand_id
1 'polypeptide(L)'
;MDKEILIRKGVELVRAVEAKKLLVYIDSDSEKPLVPEGAIIICNNKKFSETEQNEVLIPLHLSSEEKMNMAIAGALERGLLGKNDKVVYVDNDLISIKRASEEIDKGIYKILFTARKIDPDVVKEVLEIAVELGKKGREGKPVGSTFIIGDSGEVMNKSTQITYNPFQGSMVNIRDEIVRSMIKEYSRLDGAFVISDRGKILAAARFLECGKEGIKMPKGLGARHMAAAWTTKKTESLAIVLSESDNMIRIFWDGEMIEELDPEDL
;
A
#
# COMPACT_ATOMS: atom_id res chain seq x y z
N MET A 1 -19.11 -3.93 -23.48
CA MET A 1 -18.22 -4.10 -24.63
C MET A 1 -17.49 -5.42 -24.41
N ASP A 2 -17.35 -6.25 -25.43
CA ASP A 2 -16.73 -7.57 -25.25
C ASP A 2 -15.22 -7.39 -25.02
N LYS A 3 -14.72 -7.90 -23.88
CA LYS A 3 -13.31 -7.78 -23.47
C LYS A 3 -12.36 -8.38 -24.49
N GLU A 4 -12.78 -9.43 -25.19
CA GLU A 4 -12.02 -10.04 -26.26
C GLU A 4 -11.79 -9.07 -27.43
N ILE A 5 -12.80 -8.25 -27.75
CA ILE A 5 -12.69 -7.19 -28.77
C ILE A 5 -11.68 -6.13 -28.33
N LEU A 6 -11.71 -5.70 -27.07
CA LEU A 6 -10.77 -4.72 -26.54
C LEU A 6 -9.34 -5.24 -26.56
N ILE A 7 -9.11 -6.49 -26.14
CA ILE A 7 -7.80 -7.12 -26.18
C ILE A 7 -7.27 -7.19 -27.61
N ARG A 8 -8.10 -7.63 -28.57
CA ARG A 8 -7.73 -7.67 -29.98
C ARG A 8 -7.35 -6.28 -30.51
N LYS A 9 -8.13 -5.25 -30.17
CA LYS A 9 -7.82 -3.85 -30.51
C LYS A 9 -6.57 -3.32 -29.79
N GLY A 10 -6.31 -3.80 -28.58
CA GLY A 10 -5.06 -3.60 -27.85
C GLY A 10 -3.84 -4.07 -28.63
N VAL A 11 -3.88 -5.29 -29.16
CA VAL A 11 -2.80 -5.85 -29.98
C VAL A 11 -2.56 -5.02 -31.25
N GLU A 12 -3.63 -4.62 -31.93
CA GLU A 12 -3.54 -3.75 -33.11
C GLU A 12 -2.91 -2.40 -32.75
N LEU A 13 -3.36 -1.78 -31.64
CA LEU A 13 -2.85 -0.50 -31.17
C LEU A 13 -1.39 -0.56 -30.77
N VAL A 14 -0.95 -1.63 -30.11
CA VAL A 14 0.47 -1.82 -29.75
C VAL A 14 1.37 -1.69 -30.99
N ARG A 15 0.97 -2.27 -32.11
CA ARG A 15 1.71 -2.17 -33.38
C ARG A 15 1.60 -0.77 -33.97
N ALA A 16 0.40 -0.20 -34.01
CA ALA A 16 0.14 1.09 -34.62
C ALA A 16 0.88 2.25 -33.93
N VAL A 17 1.05 2.17 -32.61
CA VAL A 17 1.72 3.22 -31.82
C VAL A 17 3.14 2.86 -31.42
N GLU A 18 3.66 1.72 -31.88
CA GLU A 18 4.98 1.21 -31.50
C GLU A 18 5.14 1.12 -29.97
N ALA A 19 4.12 0.60 -29.28
CA ALA A 19 4.20 0.35 -27.85
C ALA A 19 5.10 -0.86 -27.56
N LYS A 20 5.82 -0.79 -26.44
CA LYS A 20 6.70 -1.84 -25.96
C LYS A 20 5.94 -3.08 -25.52
N LYS A 21 4.81 -2.89 -24.82
CA LYS A 21 4.03 -3.96 -24.20
C LYS A 21 2.52 -3.65 -24.19
N LEU A 22 1.75 -4.74 -24.20
CA LEU A 22 0.33 -4.77 -23.84
C LEU A 22 0.22 -5.18 -22.36
N LEU A 23 -0.54 -4.42 -21.59
CA LEU A 23 -0.96 -4.77 -20.23
C LEU A 23 -2.45 -5.09 -20.29
N VAL A 24 -2.85 -6.26 -19.78
CA VAL A 24 -4.25 -6.70 -19.81
C VAL A 24 -4.70 -7.01 -18.39
N TYR A 25 -5.69 -6.26 -17.92
CA TYR A 25 -6.36 -6.56 -16.67
C TYR A 25 -7.34 -7.72 -16.82
N ILE A 26 -7.27 -8.68 -15.90
CA ILE A 26 -8.19 -9.82 -15.80
C ILE A 26 -8.88 -9.83 -14.43
N ASP A 27 -10.19 -10.10 -14.41
CA ASP A 27 -10.97 -10.22 -13.17
C ASP A 27 -10.83 -11.59 -12.53
N SER A 28 -10.50 -12.61 -13.32
CA SER A 28 -10.33 -13.98 -12.83
C SER A 28 -9.45 -14.82 -13.74
N ASP A 29 -8.90 -15.91 -13.21
CA ASP A 29 -8.01 -16.81 -13.95
C ASP A 29 -8.66 -17.44 -15.19
N SER A 30 -9.99 -17.49 -15.28
CA SER A 30 -10.70 -17.99 -16.46
C SER A 30 -10.51 -17.10 -17.69
N GLU A 31 -10.06 -15.86 -17.50
CA GLU A 31 -9.77 -14.91 -18.59
C GLU A 31 -8.32 -14.97 -19.06
N LYS A 32 -7.42 -15.68 -18.36
CA LYS A 32 -6.02 -15.88 -18.78
C LYS A 32 -5.89 -16.36 -20.24
N PRO A 33 -6.73 -17.29 -20.75
CA PRO A 33 -6.66 -17.73 -22.14
C PRO A 33 -6.97 -16.62 -23.18
N LEU A 34 -7.62 -15.54 -22.77
CA LEU A 34 -7.90 -14.38 -23.65
C LEU A 34 -6.66 -13.50 -23.82
N VAL A 35 -5.67 -13.60 -22.93
CA VAL A 35 -4.50 -12.72 -22.92
C VAL A 35 -3.47 -13.19 -23.95
N PRO A 36 -3.03 -12.32 -24.89
CA PRO A 36 -2.05 -12.69 -25.90
C PRO A 36 -0.68 -13.03 -25.30
N GLU A 37 0.04 -13.95 -25.95
CA GLU A 37 1.39 -14.31 -25.55
C GLU A 37 2.32 -13.08 -25.52
N GLY A 38 3.11 -12.96 -24.44
CA GLY A 38 4.05 -11.86 -24.23
C GLY A 38 3.46 -10.55 -23.68
N ALA A 39 2.14 -10.47 -23.50
CA ALA A 39 1.48 -9.42 -22.73
C ALA A 39 1.74 -9.58 -21.22
N ILE A 40 1.61 -8.49 -20.48
CA ILE A 40 1.68 -8.49 -19.00
C ILE A 40 0.26 -8.64 -18.48
N ILE A 41 0.04 -9.63 -17.62
CA ILE A 41 -1.26 -9.89 -17.00
C ILE A 41 -1.36 -9.06 -15.73
N ILE A 42 -2.43 -8.29 -15.58
CA ILE A 42 -2.73 -7.52 -14.38
C ILE A 42 -3.91 -8.19 -13.67
N CYS A 43 -3.77 -8.52 -12.39
CA CYS A 43 -4.85 -9.21 -11.67
C CYS A 43 -4.94 -8.81 -10.19
N ASN A 44 -6.13 -8.96 -9.62
CA ASN A 44 -6.36 -8.74 -8.19
C ASN A 44 -6.26 -10.10 -7.48
N ASN A 45 -5.10 -10.48 -6.97
CA ASN A 45 -4.95 -11.83 -6.40
C ASN A 45 -5.36 -11.87 -4.92
N LYS A 46 -6.30 -12.77 -4.58
CA LYS A 46 -6.73 -13.06 -3.18
C LYS A 46 -5.71 -13.89 -2.38
N LYS A 47 -4.70 -14.48 -3.04
CA LYS A 47 -3.62 -15.29 -2.44
C LYS A 47 -2.27 -14.61 -2.69
N PHE A 48 -1.87 -13.74 -1.76
CA PHE A 48 -0.69 -12.87 -1.81
C PHE A 48 0.70 -13.57 -1.79
N SER A 49 0.87 -14.74 -2.40
CA SER A 49 2.15 -15.47 -2.30
C SER A 49 2.71 -15.99 -3.62
N GLU A 50 1.95 -15.93 -4.72
CA GLU A 50 2.36 -16.51 -5.99
C GLU A 50 1.99 -15.57 -7.14
N THR A 51 3.01 -15.13 -7.86
CA THR A 51 2.87 -14.38 -9.11
C THR A 51 3.77 -15.01 -10.14
N GLU A 52 3.22 -15.33 -11.30
CA GLU A 52 4.01 -15.81 -12.43
C GLU A 52 4.93 -14.69 -12.96
N GLN A 53 5.90 -15.06 -13.80
CA GLN A 53 6.94 -14.12 -14.27
C GLN A 53 6.37 -12.85 -14.92
N ASN A 54 5.26 -12.95 -15.66
CA ASN A 54 4.63 -11.85 -16.41
C ASN A 54 3.34 -11.30 -15.78
N GLU A 55 3.10 -11.57 -14.50
CA GLU A 55 1.93 -11.06 -13.78
C GLU A 55 2.25 -9.82 -12.96
N VAL A 56 1.29 -8.94 -12.74
CA VAL A 56 1.38 -7.83 -11.80
C VAL A 56 0.13 -7.85 -10.95
N LEU A 57 0.30 -7.90 -9.63
CA LEU A 57 -0.81 -7.82 -8.70
C LEU A 57 -1.14 -6.37 -8.41
N ILE A 58 -2.43 -6.06 -8.32
CA ILE A 58 -2.93 -4.76 -7.86
C ILE A 58 -3.99 -4.95 -6.75
N PRO A 59 -4.19 -3.94 -5.89
CA PRO A 59 -5.26 -3.93 -4.90
C PRO A 59 -6.66 -4.13 -5.48
N LEU A 60 -7.59 -4.55 -4.63
CA LEU A 60 -9.01 -4.60 -4.96
C LEU A 60 -9.63 -3.20 -4.98
N HIS A 61 -10.81 -3.09 -5.58
CA HIS A 61 -11.67 -1.90 -5.52
C HIS A 61 -11.01 -0.59 -5.99
N LEU A 62 -10.25 -0.67 -7.09
CA LEU A 62 -9.65 0.48 -7.76
C LEU A 62 -10.50 0.96 -8.94
N SER A 63 -10.52 2.26 -9.20
CA SER A 63 -11.00 2.83 -10.46
C SER A 63 -10.12 2.39 -11.64
N SER A 64 -10.62 2.49 -12.87
CA SER A 64 -9.87 2.08 -14.06
C SER A 64 -8.54 2.85 -14.23
N GLU A 65 -8.50 4.12 -13.80
CA GLU A 65 -7.27 4.92 -13.81
C GLU A 65 -6.27 4.46 -12.75
N GLU A 66 -6.72 4.20 -11.52
CA GLU A 66 -5.86 3.69 -10.45
C GLU A 66 -5.32 2.30 -10.80
N LYS A 67 -6.15 1.41 -11.36
CA LYS A 67 -5.70 0.09 -11.84
C LYS A 67 -4.59 0.24 -12.88
N MET A 68 -4.78 1.13 -13.86
CA MET A 68 -3.77 1.38 -14.90
C MET A 68 -2.47 1.92 -14.31
N ASN A 69 -2.54 2.89 -13.39
CA ASN A 69 -1.35 3.47 -12.75
C ASN A 69 -0.61 2.41 -11.92
N MET A 70 -1.33 1.60 -11.12
CA MET A 70 -0.75 0.49 -10.34
C MET A 70 -0.18 -0.61 -11.24
N ALA A 71 -0.83 -0.91 -12.36
CA ALA A 71 -0.35 -1.90 -13.34
C ALA A 71 1.00 -1.49 -13.93
N ILE A 72 1.13 -0.22 -14.31
CA ILE A 72 2.37 0.35 -14.86
C ILE A 72 3.46 0.39 -13.78
N ALA A 73 3.13 0.86 -12.58
CA ALA A 73 4.07 0.94 -11.46
C ALA A 73 4.58 -0.46 -11.07
N GLY A 74 3.70 -1.44 -10.95
CA GLY A 74 4.09 -2.81 -10.64
C GLY A 74 4.89 -3.49 -11.75
N ALA A 75 4.59 -3.19 -13.01
CA ALA A 75 5.39 -3.68 -14.13
C ALA A 75 6.79 -3.05 -14.15
N LEU A 76 6.96 -1.78 -13.74
CA LEU A 76 8.25 -1.13 -13.54
C LEU A 76 9.04 -1.76 -12.39
N GLU A 77 8.41 -1.92 -11.22
CA GLU A 77 9.03 -2.49 -10.01
C GLU A 77 9.53 -3.93 -10.27
N ARG A 78 8.81 -4.68 -11.11
CA ARG A 78 9.18 -6.03 -11.51
C ARG A 78 10.18 -6.11 -12.67
N GLY A 79 10.59 -4.97 -13.24
CA GLY A 79 11.47 -4.91 -14.41
C GLY A 79 10.86 -5.47 -15.70
N LEU A 80 9.52 -5.57 -15.77
CA LEU A 80 8.79 -5.96 -16.98
C LEU A 80 8.68 -4.80 -17.98
N LEU A 81 8.81 -3.56 -17.48
CA LEU A 81 8.90 -2.32 -18.24
C LEU A 81 10.15 -1.54 -17.80
N GLY A 82 10.68 -0.74 -18.72
CA GLY A 82 11.64 0.33 -18.44
C GLY A 82 10.98 1.70 -18.40
N LYS A 83 11.69 2.68 -17.83
CA LYS A 83 11.27 4.08 -17.82
C LYS A 83 11.03 4.59 -19.25
N ASN A 84 9.95 5.35 -19.43
CA ASN A 84 9.47 5.90 -20.70
C ASN A 84 8.95 4.89 -21.74
N ASP A 85 8.90 3.59 -21.42
CA ASP A 85 8.28 2.59 -22.29
C ASP A 85 6.82 2.98 -22.55
N LYS A 86 6.45 3.04 -23.84
CA LYS A 86 5.06 3.26 -24.24
C LYS A 86 4.30 1.95 -24.10
N VAL A 87 3.16 1.97 -23.44
CA VAL A 87 2.34 0.79 -23.21
C VAL A 87 0.91 1.01 -23.67
N VAL A 88 0.24 -0.08 -24.05
CA VAL A 88 -1.21 -0.11 -24.20
C VAL A 88 -1.77 -0.87 -23.01
N TYR A 89 -2.70 -0.27 -22.28
CA TYR A 89 -3.42 -0.89 -21.17
C TYR A 89 -4.85 -1.20 -21.60
N VAL A 90 -5.33 -2.39 -21.29
CA VAL A 90 -6.70 -2.86 -21.54
C VAL A 90 -7.33 -3.31 -20.23
N ASP A 91 -8.50 -2.75 -19.92
CA ASP A 91 -9.42 -3.19 -18.86
C ASP A 91 -10.74 -3.67 -19.49
N ASN A 92 -11.76 -3.93 -18.69
CA ASN A 92 -13.07 -4.42 -19.12
C ASN A 92 -13.79 -3.49 -20.08
N ASP A 93 -13.59 -2.19 -19.94
CA ASP A 93 -14.30 -1.15 -20.68
C ASP A 93 -13.38 -0.05 -21.22
N LEU A 94 -12.08 -0.11 -20.92
CA LEU A 94 -11.09 0.90 -21.27
C LEU A 94 -9.94 0.32 -22.10
N ILE A 95 -9.50 1.10 -23.09
CA ILE A 95 -8.20 0.94 -23.72
C ILE A 95 -7.46 2.28 -23.67
N SER A 96 -6.22 2.27 -23.22
CA SER A 96 -5.44 3.49 -23.00
C SER A 96 -3.99 3.31 -23.45
N ILE A 97 -3.38 4.41 -23.91
CA ILE A 97 -1.96 4.46 -24.25
C ILE A 97 -1.29 5.38 -23.23
N LYS A 98 -0.25 4.89 -22.55
CA LYS A 98 0.49 5.67 -21.55
C LYS A 98 1.98 5.40 -21.68
N ARG A 99 2.80 6.29 -21.11
CA ARG A 99 4.24 6.04 -20.92
C ARG A 99 4.49 5.65 -19.48
N ALA A 100 5.32 4.65 -19.28
CA ALA A 100 5.75 4.21 -17.98
C ALA A 100 6.63 5.29 -17.33
N SER A 101 6.26 5.72 -16.12
CA SER A 101 6.99 6.68 -15.30
C SER A 101 6.97 6.21 -13.86
N GLU A 102 8.09 6.37 -13.14
CA GLU A 102 8.20 6.08 -11.71
C GLU A 102 7.33 7.01 -10.86
N GLU A 103 6.94 8.17 -11.40
CA GLU A 103 6.09 9.15 -10.70
C GLU A 103 4.59 8.85 -10.84
N ILE A 104 4.20 7.81 -11.61
CA ILE A 104 2.80 7.57 -11.98
C ILE A 104 1.90 7.22 -10.78
N ASP A 105 2.47 6.62 -9.75
CA ASP A 105 1.79 6.18 -8.54
C ASP A 105 2.49 6.68 -7.26
N LYS A 106 3.52 7.52 -7.38
CA LYS A 106 4.28 8.08 -6.26
C LYS A 106 4.83 7.02 -5.29
N GLY A 107 5.23 5.85 -5.80
CA GLY A 107 5.79 4.77 -5.00
C GLY A 107 4.77 3.99 -4.15
N ILE A 108 3.47 4.24 -4.32
CA ILE A 108 2.42 3.52 -3.58
C ILE A 108 2.50 2.02 -3.85
N TYR A 109 2.71 1.58 -5.09
CA TYR A 109 2.84 0.16 -5.43
C TYR A 109 3.92 -0.52 -4.59
N LYS A 110 5.10 0.09 -4.51
CA LYS A 110 6.20 -0.41 -3.70
C LYS A 110 5.78 -0.54 -2.24
N ILE A 111 5.13 0.48 -1.65
CA ILE A 111 4.64 0.42 -0.26
C ILE A 111 3.70 -0.75 -0.05
N LEU A 112 2.73 -0.94 -0.95
CA LEU A 112 1.69 -1.96 -0.83
C LEU A 112 2.23 -3.39 -0.95
N PHE A 113 3.28 -3.60 -1.77
CA PHE A 113 3.81 -4.94 -2.08
C PHE A 113 5.17 -5.25 -1.46
N THR A 114 5.79 -4.33 -0.72
CA THR A 114 7.06 -4.56 0.00
C THR A 114 6.91 -5.69 1.03
N ALA A 115 5.87 -5.61 1.87
CA ALA A 115 5.63 -6.56 2.95
C ALA A 115 4.78 -7.75 2.48
N ARG A 116 5.39 -8.74 1.81
CA ARG A 116 4.71 -9.85 1.12
C ARG A 116 3.73 -10.69 1.96
N LYS A 117 3.86 -10.69 3.28
CA LYS A 117 2.96 -11.43 4.20
C LYS A 117 1.76 -10.61 4.65
N ILE A 118 1.74 -9.31 4.36
CA ILE A 118 0.65 -8.40 4.68
C ILE A 118 -0.22 -8.25 3.45
N ASP A 119 -1.53 -8.29 3.65
CA ASP A 119 -2.49 -8.00 2.62
C ASP A 119 -2.37 -6.52 2.16
N PRO A 120 -2.00 -6.24 0.89
CA PRO A 120 -1.88 -4.90 0.31
C PRO A 120 -3.11 -4.02 0.50
N ASP A 121 -4.31 -4.60 0.49
CA ASP A 121 -5.54 -3.84 0.72
C ASP A 121 -5.61 -3.34 2.17
N VAL A 122 -4.98 -4.03 3.14
CA VAL A 122 -4.84 -3.52 4.53
C VAL A 122 -3.89 -2.33 4.56
N VAL A 123 -2.74 -2.44 3.88
CA VAL A 123 -1.75 -1.35 3.82
C VAL A 123 -2.37 -0.12 3.15
N LYS A 124 -3.12 -0.32 2.06
CA LYS A 124 -3.86 0.74 1.35
C LYS A 124 -4.84 1.46 2.27
N GLU A 125 -5.71 0.74 2.99
CA GLU A 125 -6.66 1.38 3.90
C GLU A 125 -5.96 2.16 5.02
N VAL A 126 -4.88 1.63 5.61
CA VAL A 126 -4.14 2.35 6.65
C VAL A 126 -3.46 3.61 6.08
N LEU A 127 -2.90 3.51 4.88
CA LEU A 127 -2.30 4.66 4.19
C LEU A 127 -3.35 5.74 3.90
N GLU A 128 -4.52 5.37 3.38
CA GLU A 128 -5.62 6.32 3.14
C GLU A 128 -6.11 6.99 4.42
N ILE A 129 -6.18 6.24 5.53
CA ILE A 129 -6.52 6.82 6.84
C ILE A 129 -5.43 7.81 7.29
N ALA A 130 -4.15 7.48 7.09
CA ALA A 130 -3.05 8.39 7.40
C ALA A 130 -3.09 9.66 6.53
N VAL A 131 -3.40 9.55 5.23
CA VAL A 131 -3.62 10.70 4.34
C VAL A 131 -4.79 11.55 4.81
N GLU A 132 -5.91 10.93 5.17
CA GLU A 132 -7.08 11.66 5.68
C GLU A 132 -6.76 12.42 6.97
N LEU A 133 -6.04 11.78 7.90
CA LEU A 133 -5.58 12.41 9.14
C LEU A 133 -4.60 13.55 8.86
N GLY A 134 -3.70 13.40 7.88
CA GLY A 134 -2.76 14.46 7.48
C GLY A 134 -3.45 15.67 6.87
N LYS A 135 -4.42 15.46 5.97
CA LYS A 135 -5.16 16.57 5.31
C LYS A 135 -6.11 17.30 6.25
N LYS A 136 -6.90 16.55 7.02
CA LYS A 136 -7.99 17.12 7.83
C LYS A 136 -7.56 17.45 9.25
N GLY A 137 -6.47 16.83 9.71
CA GLY A 137 -6.16 16.75 11.12
C GLY A 137 -7.32 16.14 11.91
N ARG A 138 -7.41 16.53 13.18
CA ARG A 138 -8.61 16.34 14.00
C ARG A 138 -9.06 17.69 14.52
N GLU A 139 -10.33 18.02 14.32
CA GLU A 139 -10.89 19.31 14.76
C GLU A 139 -10.05 20.49 14.22
N GLY A 140 -9.45 20.33 13.03
CA GLY A 140 -8.59 21.31 12.37
C GLY A 140 -7.15 21.40 12.90
N LYS A 141 -6.73 20.51 13.81
CA LYS A 141 -5.36 20.47 14.34
C LYS A 141 -4.57 19.27 13.79
N PRO A 142 -3.26 19.44 13.50
CA PRO A 142 -2.40 18.31 13.14
C PRO A 142 -2.44 17.22 14.20
N VAL A 143 -2.37 15.96 13.75
CA VAL A 143 -2.33 14.79 14.63
C VAL A 143 -1.22 13.87 14.18
N GLY A 144 -0.33 13.50 15.11
CA GLY A 144 0.63 12.43 14.87
C GLY A 144 -0.03 11.07 15.10
N SER A 145 0.31 10.07 14.28
CA SER A 145 -0.20 8.71 14.45
C SER A 145 0.83 7.69 14.00
N THR A 146 0.83 6.52 14.63
CA THR A 146 1.72 5.41 14.28
C THR A 146 0.88 4.15 14.12
N PHE A 147 0.99 3.52 12.96
CA PHE A 147 0.32 2.27 12.64
C PHE A 147 1.38 1.19 12.40
N ILE A 148 1.27 0.07 13.09
CA ILE A 148 2.07 -1.13 12.85
C ILE A 148 1.15 -2.20 12.26
N ILE A 149 1.52 -2.74 11.11
CA ILE A 149 0.72 -3.66 10.31
C ILE A 149 1.50 -4.96 10.15
N GLY A 150 0.86 -6.11 10.39
CA GLY A 150 1.50 -7.41 10.29
C GLY A 150 2.28 -7.81 11.55
N ASP A 151 2.68 -9.09 11.59
CA ASP A 151 3.38 -9.75 12.71
C ASP A 151 2.84 -9.35 14.10
N SER A 152 1.52 -9.22 14.20
CA SER A 152 0.89 -8.48 15.28
C SER A 152 1.01 -9.21 16.62
N GLY A 153 1.18 -10.53 16.62
CA GLY A 153 1.52 -11.30 17.82
C GLY A 153 2.86 -10.89 18.41
N GLU A 154 3.90 -10.82 17.59
CA GLU A 154 5.23 -10.44 18.05
C GLU A 154 5.31 -8.96 18.44
N VAL A 155 4.65 -8.09 17.68
CA VAL A 155 4.50 -6.66 18.02
C VAL A 155 3.83 -6.51 19.39
N MET A 156 2.77 -7.26 19.68
CA MET A 156 2.09 -7.22 20.97
C MET A 156 2.96 -7.76 22.12
N ASN A 157 3.81 -8.77 21.86
CA ASN A 157 4.74 -9.32 22.85
C ASN A 157 5.86 -8.35 23.22
N LYS A 158 6.32 -7.52 22.26
CA LYS A 158 7.42 -6.52 22.44
C LYS A 158 6.93 -5.10 22.66
N SER A 159 5.69 -4.94 23.10
CA SER A 159 5.12 -3.64 23.42
C SER A 159 4.32 -3.71 24.71
N THR A 160 4.02 -2.55 25.28
CA THR A 160 3.22 -2.45 26.50
C THR A 160 2.02 -1.55 26.28
N GLN A 161 0.91 -1.87 26.96
CA GLN A 161 -0.30 -1.07 26.88
C GLN A 161 -0.11 0.21 27.72
N ILE A 162 -0.29 1.40 27.13
CA ILE A 162 -0.16 2.67 27.86
C ILE A 162 -1.42 2.94 28.68
N THR A 163 -2.58 2.79 28.06
CA THR A 163 -3.91 3.06 28.64
C THR A 163 -4.93 2.05 28.13
N TYR A 164 -6.21 2.17 28.49
CA TYR A 164 -7.27 1.29 27.98
C TYR A 164 -7.21 1.09 26.46
N ASN A 165 -7.29 -0.17 26.02
CA ASN A 165 -7.35 -0.54 24.62
C ASN A 165 -8.82 -0.61 24.14
N PRO A 166 -9.28 0.33 23.29
CA PRO A 166 -10.67 0.34 22.80
C PRO A 166 -11.00 -0.80 21.84
N PHE A 167 -9.99 -1.50 21.31
CA PHE A 167 -10.17 -2.63 20.39
C PHE A 167 -10.10 -3.98 21.10
N GLN A 168 -9.94 -4.01 22.43
CA GLN A 168 -9.86 -5.24 23.20
C GLN A 168 -11.15 -6.07 23.04
N GLY A 169 -11.00 -7.31 22.57
CA GLY A 169 -12.14 -8.22 22.34
C GLY A 169 -13.00 -7.86 21.11
N SER A 170 -12.64 -6.82 20.36
CA SER A 170 -13.34 -6.43 19.14
C SER A 170 -12.95 -7.34 17.95
N MET A 171 -13.83 -7.39 16.96
CA MET A 171 -13.60 -8.05 15.66
C MET A 171 -13.58 -7.07 14.50
N VAL A 172 -13.52 -5.76 14.77
CA VAL A 172 -13.47 -4.73 13.72
C VAL A 172 -12.24 -4.89 12.84
N ASN A 173 -12.46 -4.66 11.54
CA ASN A 173 -11.45 -4.66 10.52
C ASN A 173 -11.18 -3.22 10.06
N ILE A 174 -9.94 -2.92 9.66
CA ILE A 174 -9.55 -1.60 9.15
C ILE A 174 -10.41 -1.12 7.98
N ARG A 175 -10.96 -2.07 7.20
CA ARG A 175 -11.84 -1.84 6.05
C ARG A 175 -13.29 -1.51 6.44
N ASP A 176 -13.67 -1.65 7.71
CA ASP A 176 -15.03 -1.34 8.14
C ASP A 176 -15.24 0.19 8.13
N GLU A 177 -16.35 0.66 7.56
CA GLU A 177 -16.63 2.10 7.43
C GLU A 177 -16.57 2.85 8.77
N ILE A 178 -17.05 2.22 9.85
CA ILE A 178 -17.07 2.80 11.20
C ILE A 178 -15.66 3.03 11.77
N VAL A 179 -14.67 2.25 11.32
CA VAL A 179 -13.33 2.27 11.88
C VAL A 179 -12.60 3.56 11.56
N ARG A 180 -12.87 4.21 10.41
CA ARG A 180 -12.27 5.51 10.08
C ARG A 180 -12.58 6.56 11.16
N SER A 181 -13.80 6.59 11.65
CA SER A 181 -14.21 7.48 12.75
C SER A 181 -13.57 7.08 14.08
N MET A 182 -13.48 5.78 14.37
CA MET A 182 -12.82 5.28 15.58
C MET A 182 -11.32 5.63 15.62
N ILE A 183 -10.58 5.41 14.51
CA ILE A 183 -9.16 5.74 14.43
C ILE A 183 -8.95 7.24 14.64
N LYS A 184 -9.77 8.10 14.02
CA LYS A 184 -9.72 9.55 14.28
C LYS A 184 -9.94 9.88 15.74
N GLU A 185 -10.92 9.26 16.40
CA GLU A 185 -11.18 9.50 17.82
C GLU A 185 -10.02 9.07 18.72
N TYR A 186 -9.39 7.93 18.43
CA TYR A 186 -8.32 7.35 19.25
C TYR A 186 -6.90 7.79 18.85
N SER A 187 -6.73 8.47 17.72
CA SER A 187 -5.45 9.03 17.27
C SER A 187 -4.85 10.08 18.22
N ARG A 188 -5.67 10.65 19.12
CA ARG A 188 -5.21 11.52 20.22
C ARG A 188 -4.43 10.79 21.31
N LEU A 189 -4.56 9.47 21.39
CA LEU A 189 -3.88 8.68 22.41
C LEU A 189 -2.43 8.51 22.00
N ASP A 190 -1.53 8.61 22.96
CA ASP A 190 -0.12 8.35 22.68
C ASP A 190 0.12 6.85 22.46
N GLY A 191 1.09 6.54 21.60
CA GLY A 191 1.42 5.18 21.17
C GLY A 191 0.88 4.81 19.80
N ALA A 192 1.00 3.52 19.46
CA ALA A 192 0.70 2.99 18.15
C ALA A 192 -0.62 2.22 18.11
N PHE A 193 -1.24 2.20 16.92
CA PHE A 193 -2.21 1.19 16.52
C PHE A 193 -1.48 -0.06 16.04
N VAL A 194 -1.97 -1.24 16.44
CA VAL A 194 -1.45 -2.54 15.98
C VAL A 194 -2.54 -3.25 15.21
N ILE A 195 -2.24 -3.60 13.95
CA ILE A 195 -3.17 -4.12 12.96
C ILE A 195 -2.60 -5.44 12.42
N SER A 196 -3.42 -6.49 12.32
CA SER A 196 -2.97 -7.75 11.74
C SER A 196 -2.68 -7.63 10.25
N ASP A 197 -1.97 -8.61 9.73
CA ASP A 197 -1.77 -8.87 8.30
C ASP A 197 -3.07 -8.95 7.48
N ARG A 198 -4.20 -9.23 8.13
CA ARG A 198 -5.56 -9.32 7.55
C ARG A 198 -6.48 -8.15 7.93
N GLY A 199 -5.95 -7.12 8.60
CA GLY A 199 -6.68 -5.88 8.86
C GLY A 199 -7.46 -5.85 10.18
N LYS A 200 -7.42 -6.89 11.01
CA LYS A 200 -8.03 -6.81 12.35
C LYS A 200 -7.24 -5.80 13.18
N ILE A 201 -7.93 -4.88 13.85
CA ILE A 201 -7.27 -3.97 14.80
C ILE A 201 -7.16 -4.69 16.15
N LEU A 202 -5.94 -4.87 16.64
CA LEU A 202 -5.67 -5.54 17.91
C LEU A 202 -5.61 -4.54 19.06
N ALA A 203 -4.96 -3.41 18.84
CA ALA A 203 -4.76 -2.43 19.88
C ALA A 203 -4.61 -1.00 19.37
N ALA A 204 -4.92 -0.05 20.24
CA ALA A 204 -4.45 1.32 20.17
C ALA A 204 -3.65 1.66 21.43
N ALA A 205 -2.97 2.81 21.42
CA ALA A 205 -2.18 3.29 22.55
C ALA A 205 -1.11 2.29 23.04
N ARG A 206 -0.43 1.63 22.08
CA ARG A 206 0.68 0.72 22.37
C ARG A 206 1.98 1.48 22.45
N PHE A 207 2.67 1.37 23.58
CA PHE A 207 4.04 1.83 23.70
C PHE A 207 4.95 0.82 23.01
N LEU A 208 5.60 1.27 21.94
CA LEU A 208 6.58 0.48 21.22
C LEU A 208 7.95 0.67 21.86
N GLU A 209 8.64 -0.44 22.13
CA GLU A 209 10.03 -0.38 22.57
C GLU A 209 10.92 0.31 21.53
N CYS A 210 12.00 0.94 21.99
CA CYS A 210 12.90 1.69 21.14
C CYS A 210 14.35 1.24 21.38
N GLY A 211 15.06 0.99 20.28
CA GLY A 211 16.50 0.75 20.27
C GLY A 211 17.15 1.52 19.13
N LYS A 212 18.49 1.55 19.11
CA LYS A 212 19.28 2.30 18.10
C LYS A 212 20.22 1.42 17.28
N GLU A 213 20.43 0.18 17.70
CA GLU A 213 21.45 -0.68 17.10
C GLU A 213 21.08 -1.03 15.65
N GLY A 214 21.93 -0.59 14.73
CA GLY A 214 21.76 -0.80 13.29
C GLY A 214 20.49 -0.19 12.69
N ILE A 215 19.93 0.86 13.30
CA ILE A 215 18.95 1.73 12.65
C ILE A 215 19.68 2.95 12.11
N LYS A 216 19.50 3.23 10.83
CA LYS A 216 19.98 4.46 10.20
C LYS A 216 18.80 5.42 10.06
N MET A 217 18.65 6.32 11.03
CA MET A 217 17.56 7.30 11.02
C MET A 217 18.04 8.63 10.44
N PRO A 218 17.30 9.23 9.48
CA PRO A 218 17.52 10.60 9.07
C PRO A 218 17.47 11.58 10.27
N LYS A 219 18.19 12.70 10.16
CA LYS A 219 18.12 13.77 11.16
C LYS A 219 16.73 14.41 11.15
N GLY A 220 16.28 14.88 12.30
CA GLY A 220 14.99 15.57 12.44
C GLY A 220 13.82 14.67 12.83
N LEU A 221 14.02 13.35 12.90
CA LEU A 221 12.95 12.39 13.23
C LEU A 221 12.91 12.09 14.73
N GLY A 222 11.71 12.25 15.30
CA GLY A 222 11.44 12.04 16.74
C GLY A 222 11.26 10.59 17.18
N ALA A 223 10.82 10.42 18.43
CA ALA A 223 10.70 9.12 19.10
C ALA A 223 9.75 8.12 18.39
N ARG A 224 8.62 8.58 17.83
CA ARG A 224 7.67 7.74 17.07
C ARG A 224 8.34 7.04 15.88
N HIS A 225 9.13 7.79 15.11
CA HIS A 225 9.86 7.26 13.96
C HIS A 225 10.90 6.21 14.39
N MET A 226 11.64 6.48 15.46
CA MET A 226 12.63 5.53 15.98
C MET A 226 11.98 4.24 16.49
N ALA A 227 10.85 4.36 17.19
CA ALA A 227 10.13 3.20 17.71
C ALA A 227 9.49 2.38 16.57
N ALA A 228 8.98 3.04 15.53
CA ALA A 228 8.48 2.40 14.32
C ALA A 228 9.59 1.61 13.61
N ALA A 229 10.72 2.24 13.29
CA ALA A 229 11.86 1.56 12.68
C ALA A 229 12.39 0.40 13.55
N TRP A 230 12.48 0.58 14.87
CA TRP A 230 12.90 -0.51 15.75
C TRP A 230 11.93 -1.68 15.76
N THR A 231 10.63 -1.39 15.73
CA THR A 231 9.59 -2.43 15.70
C THR A 231 9.68 -3.22 14.40
N THR A 232 9.75 -2.55 13.23
CA THR A 232 9.83 -3.22 11.93
C THR A 232 11.17 -3.93 11.70
N LYS A 233 12.21 -3.59 12.45
CA LYS A 233 13.47 -4.35 12.48
C LYS A 233 13.38 -5.65 13.29
N LYS A 234 12.51 -5.67 14.31
CA LYS A 234 12.41 -6.78 15.29
C LYS A 234 11.24 -7.72 15.02
N THR A 235 10.44 -7.42 14.00
CA THR A 235 9.20 -8.10 13.61
C THR A 235 9.04 -8.02 12.09
N GLU A 236 8.27 -8.92 11.48
CA GLU A 236 7.93 -8.84 10.05
C GLU A 236 6.75 -7.90 9.80
N SER A 237 6.79 -6.70 10.39
CA SER A 237 5.74 -5.69 10.30
C SER A 237 6.14 -4.50 9.43
N LEU A 238 5.15 -3.84 8.85
CA LEU A 238 5.25 -2.55 8.18
C LEU A 238 4.78 -1.46 9.14
N ALA A 239 5.46 -0.31 9.18
CA ALA A 239 5.00 0.83 9.96
C ALA A 239 4.68 2.03 9.07
N ILE A 240 3.55 2.68 9.33
CA ILE A 240 3.16 3.96 8.73
C ILE A 240 3.08 5.00 9.85
N VAL A 241 3.88 6.05 9.74
CA VAL A 241 3.95 7.12 10.73
C VAL A 241 3.51 8.43 10.08
N LEU A 242 2.40 8.99 10.57
CA LEU A 242 2.02 10.36 10.31
C LEU A 242 2.67 11.27 11.37
N SER A 243 3.45 12.22 10.92
CA SER A 243 4.19 13.14 11.80
C SER A 243 3.36 14.35 12.18
N GLU A 244 3.31 14.63 13.49
CA GLU A 244 2.58 15.77 14.03
C GLU A 244 3.25 17.12 13.70
N SER A 245 4.58 17.13 13.55
CA SER A 245 5.37 18.36 13.42
C SER A 245 5.47 18.91 12.01
N ASP A 246 5.54 18.02 11.02
CA ASP A 246 5.72 18.38 9.60
C ASP A 246 4.65 17.76 8.69
N ASN A 247 3.64 17.09 9.24
CA ASN A 247 2.52 16.48 8.53
C ASN A 247 2.88 15.39 7.51
N MET A 248 4.15 14.99 7.41
CA MET A 248 4.59 13.99 6.45
C MET A 248 4.23 12.58 6.90
N ILE A 249 3.90 11.71 5.94
CA ILE A 249 3.73 10.27 6.14
C ILE A 249 5.03 9.57 5.80
N ARG A 250 5.52 8.73 6.70
CA ARG A 250 6.76 7.95 6.53
C ARG A 250 6.49 6.48 6.70
N ILE A 251 7.01 5.68 5.77
CA ILE A 251 6.81 4.24 5.74
C ILE A 251 8.12 3.57 6.11
N PHE A 252 8.06 2.63 7.07
CA PHE A 252 9.21 1.87 7.52
C PHE A 252 9.02 0.37 7.29
N TRP A 253 10.09 -0.29 6.86
CA TRP A 253 10.18 -1.73 6.66
C TRP A 253 11.60 -2.19 7.00
N ASP A 254 11.74 -3.31 7.72
CA ASP A 254 13.04 -3.89 8.11
C ASP A 254 14.02 -2.88 8.77
N GLY A 255 13.47 -1.95 9.57
CA GLY A 255 14.27 -0.91 10.23
C GLY A 255 14.75 0.24 9.36
N GLU A 256 14.36 0.28 8.09
CA GLU A 256 14.68 1.36 7.16
C GLU A 256 13.41 2.16 6.79
N MET A 257 13.60 3.45 6.52
CA MET A 257 12.54 4.26 5.90
C MET A 257 12.56 4.00 4.40
N ILE A 258 11.48 3.46 3.86
CA ILE A 258 11.41 3.07 2.45
C ILE A 258 10.76 4.13 1.57
N GLU A 259 9.90 4.98 2.14
CA GLU A 259 9.19 6.06 1.45
C GLU A 259 8.79 7.20 2.42
N GLU A 260 8.67 8.40 1.86
CA GLU A 260 8.15 9.61 2.50
C GLU A 260 7.16 10.30 1.56
N LEU A 261 5.97 10.62 2.07
CA LEU A 261 4.85 11.14 1.28
C LEU A 261 4.25 12.39 1.94
N ASP A 262 3.92 13.39 1.14
CA ASP A 262 3.11 14.52 1.57
C ASP A 262 1.62 14.16 1.39
N PRO A 263 0.79 14.20 2.46
CA PRO A 263 -0.64 13.99 2.33
C PRO A 263 -1.30 14.91 1.29
N GLU A 264 -0.87 16.16 1.13
CA GLU A 264 -1.47 17.11 0.19
C GLU A 264 -1.29 16.70 -1.28
N ASP A 265 -0.23 15.92 -1.56
CA ASP A 265 0.07 15.42 -2.89
C ASP A 265 -0.72 14.14 -3.24
N LEU A 266 -1.39 13.48 -2.29
CA LEU A 266 -2.08 12.19 -2.50
C LEU A 266 -3.59 12.34 -2.59
#